data_AF-A0AAW8KK08-F1
#
_entry.id   AF-A0AAW8KK08-F1
#
_cell.length_a   1.000
_cell.length_b   1.000
_cell.length_c   1.000
_cell.angle_alpha   90.00
_cell.angle_beta   90.00
_cell.angle_gamma   90.00
#
_symmetry.space_group_name_H-M   'P 1'
#
loop_
_entity.id
_entity.type
_entity.pdbx_description
1 polymer ?
#
loop_
_entity_poly.entity_id
_entity_poly.type
_entity_poly.pdbx_seq_one_letter_code
_entity_poly.pdbx_strand_id
1 'polypeptide(L)'
;PDDLFQVGCIGLLKAISNFDETKQVRFSTYGVPMIAGEVRRYLRDNSVLRVSRSLRDVAYKVLQCKEAMLAEQGKEPTLEEVAKRLD
;
A
#
# COMPACT_ATOMS: atom_id res chain seq x y z
N PRO A 1 -8.32 14.93 6.70
CA PRO A 1 -7.02 15.55 6.32
C PRO A 1 -6.02 15.51 7.48
N ASP A 2 -6.47 15.92 8.66
CA ASP A 2 -5.62 16.06 9.86
C ASP A 2 -5.08 14.73 10.38
N ASP A 3 -5.87 13.65 10.33
CA ASP A 3 -5.43 12.34 10.84
C ASP A 3 -4.22 11.79 10.07
N LEU A 4 -4.20 11.93 8.74
CA LEU A 4 -3.08 11.46 7.92
C LEU A 4 -1.81 12.26 8.19
N PHE A 5 -1.96 13.57 8.41
CA PHE A 5 -0.83 14.42 8.77
C PHE A 5 -0.28 14.02 10.16
N GLN A 6 -1.14 13.83 11.15
CA GLN A 6 -0.74 13.41 12.50
C GLN A 6 -0.07 12.03 12.49
N VAL A 7 -0.62 11.07 11.73
CA VAL A 7 0.01 9.74 11.54
C VAL A 7 1.37 9.88 10.88
N GLY A 8 1.51 10.79 9.90
CA GLY A 8 2.78 11.13 9.30
C GLY A 8 3.79 11.67 10.32
N CYS A 9 3.38 12.57 11.21
CA CYS A 9 4.21 13.08 12.30
C CYS A 9 4.63 11.97 13.27
N ILE A 10 3.73 11.05 13.63
CA ILE A 10 4.07 9.88 14.46
C ILE A 10 5.12 9.01 13.76
N GLY A 11 4.96 8.78 12.45
CA GLY A 11 5.93 8.05 11.66
C GLY A 11 7.30 8.72 11.62
N LEU A 12 7.32 10.05 11.53
CA LEU A 12 8.55 10.83 11.56
C LEU A 12 9.24 10.72 12.93
N LEU A 13 8.51 10.85 14.04
CA LEU A 13 9.08 10.68 15.39
C LEU A 13 9.72 9.31 15.56
N LYS A 14 9.04 8.25 15.13
CA LYS A 14 9.60 6.89 15.17
C LYS A 14 10.84 6.75 14.29
N ALA A 15 10.83 7.35 13.11
CA ALA A 15 11.99 7.33 12.23
C ALA A 15 13.19 8.03 12.89
N ILE A 16 12.98 9.17 13.56
CA ILE A 16 14.04 9.88 14.30
C ILE A 16 14.57 9.02 15.45
N SER A 17 13.69 8.41 16.26
CA SER A 17 14.12 7.61 17.41
C SER A 17 14.90 6.34 17.06
N ASN A 18 14.75 5.81 15.84
CA ASN A 18 15.36 4.55 15.42
C ASN A 18 16.41 4.72 14.31
N PHE A 19 16.70 5.96 13.90
CA PHE A 19 17.71 6.22 12.90
C PHE A 19 19.10 6.04 13.49
N ASP A 20 19.97 5.37 12.75
CA ASP A 20 21.34 5.08 13.15
C ASP A 20 22.30 5.86 12.25
N GLU A 21 22.92 6.90 12.82
CA GLU A 21 23.87 7.78 12.12
C GLU A 21 25.15 7.05 11.70
N THR A 22 25.47 5.90 12.32
CA THR A 22 26.66 5.12 11.97
C THR A 22 26.55 4.46 10.59
N LYS A 23 25.33 4.32 10.06
CA LYS A 23 25.06 3.63 8.78
C LYS A 23 25.41 4.47 7.53
N GLN A 24 25.98 5.67 7.69
CA GLN A 24 26.39 6.57 6.60
C GLN A 24 25.38 6.76 5.47
N VAL A 25 24.09 6.71 5.80
CA VAL A 25 22.98 6.97 4.86
C VAL A 25 22.29 8.28 5.23
N ARG A 26 21.59 8.88 4.27
CA ARG A 26 20.75 10.05 4.57
C ARG A 26 19.52 9.59 5.35
N PHE A 27 19.08 10.43 6.30
CA PHE A 27 17.84 10.18 7.05
C PHE A 27 16.65 9.91 6.14
N SER A 28 16.52 10.63 5.02
CA SER A 28 15.43 10.43 4.05
C SER A 28 15.33 9.00 3.51
N THR A 29 16.46 8.31 3.34
CA THR A 29 16.51 6.91 2.90
C THR A 29 15.80 5.97 3.87
N TYR A 30 15.85 6.27 5.17
CA TYR A 30 15.19 5.50 6.23
C TYR A 30 13.79 6.05 6.59
N GLY A 31 13.68 7.38 6.72
CA GLY A 31 12.50 8.06 7.20
C GLY A 31 11.33 8.01 6.22
N VAL A 32 11.58 8.16 4.91
CA VAL A 32 10.52 8.12 3.89
C VAL A 32 9.76 6.78 3.90
N PRO A 33 10.42 5.61 3.80
CA PRO A 33 9.71 4.33 3.85
C PRO A 33 9.02 4.08 5.21
N MET A 34 9.60 4.56 6.32
CA MET A 34 8.98 4.47 7.65
C MET A 34 7.68 5.27 7.74
N ILE A 35 7.69 6.55 7.34
CA ILE A 35 6.53 7.43 7.36
C ILE A 35 5.43 6.89 6.43
N ALA A 36 5.79 6.51 5.20
CA ALA A 36 4.85 5.93 4.25
C ALA A 36 4.23 4.62 4.77
N GLY A 37 5.01 3.81 5.50
CA GLY A 37 4.54 2.60 6.16
C GLY A 37 3.48 2.87 7.21
N GLU A 38 3.68 3.88 8.07
CA GLU A 38 2.70 4.28 9.09
C GLU A 38 1.40 4.80 8.49
N VAL A 39 1.48 5.64 7.45
CA VAL A 39 0.31 6.13 6.72
C VAL A 39 -0.48 4.97 6.09
N ARG A 40 0.21 4.06 5.40
CA ARG A 40 -0.43 2.86 4.81
C ARG A 40 -1.08 1.98 5.87
N ARG A 41 -0.45 1.82 7.02
CA ARG A 41 -0.98 1.05 8.16
C ARG A 41 -2.25 1.69 8.71
N TYR A 42 -2.26 3.00 8.93
CA TYR A 42 -3.44 3.73 9.40
C TYR A 42 -4.62 3.59 8.44
N LEU A 43 -4.40 3.81 7.14
CA LEU A 43 -5.45 3.68 6.12
C LEU A 43 -6.04 2.26 6.06
N ARG A 44 -5.20 1.25 6.29
CA ARG A 44 -5.63 -0.14 6.35
C ARG A 44 -6.54 -0.40 7.55
N ASP A 45 -6.14 0.08 8.72
CA ASP A 45 -6.76 -0.26 10.00
C ASP A 45 -8.02 0.59 10.29
N ASN A 46 -8.13 1.79 9.70
CA ASN A 46 -9.26 2.71 9.87
C ASN A 46 -10.24 2.69 8.68
N SER A 47 -10.25 1.60 7.90
CA SER A 47 -11.27 1.41 6.87
C SER A 47 -12.62 1.04 7.52
N VAL A 48 -13.71 1.69 7.08
CA VAL A 48 -15.08 1.51 7.63
C VAL A 48 -15.52 0.03 7.61
N LEU A 49 -15.00 -0.74 6.66
CA LEU A 49 -15.21 -2.18 6.54
C LEU A 49 -13.89 -2.93 6.71
N ARG A 50 -13.79 -3.70 7.79
CA ARG A 50 -12.61 -4.53 8.08
C ARG A 50 -12.65 -5.81 7.24
N VAL A 51 -11.92 -5.82 6.13
CA VAL A 51 -11.72 -7.01 5.27
C VAL A 51 -10.46 -7.79 5.67
N SER A 52 -10.46 -9.10 5.47
CA SER A 52 -9.29 -9.94 5.74
C SER A 52 -8.13 -9.63 4.79
N ARG A 53 -6.90 -9.91 5.24
CA ARG A 53 -5.68 -9.69 4.43
C ARG A 53 -5.73 -10.48 3.12
N SER A 54 -6.10 -11.76 3.20
CA SER A 54 -6.20 -12.65 2.03
C SER A 54 -7.20 -12.13 0.99
N LEU A 55 -8.36 -11.64 1.42
CA LEU A 55 -9.37 -11.10 0.50
C LEU A 55 -8.87 -9.84 -0.21
N ARG A 56 -8.17 -8.96 0.50
CA ARG A 56 -7.61 -7.73 -0.09
C ARG A 56 -6.48 -8.05 -1.07
N ASP A 57 -5.63 -9.04 -0.77
CA ASP A 57 -4.57 -9.49 -1.67
C ASP A 57 -5.16 -10.08 -2.96
N VAL A 58 -6.23 -10.87 -2.86
CA VAL A 58 -6.97 -11.38 -4.04
C VAL A 58 -7.58 -10.22 -4.83
N ALA A 59 -8.23 -9.27 -4.18
CA ALA A 59 -8.82 -8.11 -4.84
C ALA A 59 -7.77 -7.27 -5.60
N TYR A 60 -6.57 -7.10 -5.01
CA TYR A 60 -5.46 -6.41 -5.68
C TYR A 60 -4.99 -7.14 -6.94
N LYS A 61 -4.86 -8.47 -6.87
CA LYS A 61 -4.50 -9.31 -8.04
C LYS A 61 -5.55 -9.20 -9.15
N VAL A 62 -6.84 -9.23 -8.78
CA VAL A 62 -7.96 -9.03 -9.71
C VAL A 62 -7.88 -7.67 -10.37
N LEU A 63 -7.63 -6.61 -9.60
CA LEU A 63 -7.52 -5.25 -10.13
C LEU A 63 -6.35 -5.11 -11.12
N GLN A 64 -5.17 -5.63 -10.77
CA GLN A 64 -3.99 -5.62 -11.64
C GLN A 64 -4.19 -6.44 -12.91
N CYS A 65 -4.81 -7.62 -12.80
CA CYS A 65 -5.14 -8.45 -13.95
C CYS A 65 -6.12 -7.73 -14.88
N LYS A 66 -7.13 -7.06 -14.32
CA LYS A 66 -8.10 -6.28 -15.07
C LYS A 66 -7.43 -5.14 -15.84
N GLU A 67 -6.55 -4.37 -15.20
CA GLU A 67 -5.79 -3.30 -15.84
C GLU A 67 -4.86 -3.82 -16.95
N ALA A 68 -4.15 -4.93 -16.70
CA ALA A 68 -3.29 -5.55 -17.70
C ALA A 68 -4.07 -6.02 -18.93
N MET A 69 -5.21 -6.67 -18.73
CA MET A 69 -6.07 -7.14 -19.83
C MET A 69 -6.74 -5.99 -20.59
N LEU A 70 -7.12 -4.92 -19.89
CA LEU A 70 -7.61 -3.70 -20.54
C LEU A 70 -6.55 -3.09 -21.45
N ALA A 71 -5.29 -3.05 -21.00
CA ALA A 71 -4.17 -2.55 -21.78
C ALA A 71 -3.83 -3.44 -22.99
N GLU A 72 -3.93 -4.76 -22.85
CA GLU A 72 -3.67 -5.73 -23.93
C GLU A 72 -4.79 -5.78 -24.98
N GLN A 73 -6.05 -5.79 -24.55
CA GLN A 73 -7.20 -6.09 -25.40
C GLN A 73 -8.02 -4.85 -25.80
N GLY A 74 -7.74 -3.69 -25.20
CA GLY A 74 -8.46 -2.44 -25.45
C GLY A 74 -9.94 -2.47 -25.04
N LYS A 75 -10.36 -3.50 -24.30
CA LYS A 75 -11.75 -3.72 -23.84
C LYS A 75 -11.74 -4.17 -22.39
N GLU A 76 -12.80 -3.85 -21.67
CA GLU A 76 -12.95 -4.25 -20.28
C GLU A 76 -13.17 -5.77 -20.20
N PRO A 77 -12.30 -6.53 -19.50
CA PRO A 77 -12.41 -7.97 -19.42
C PRO A 77 -13.58 -8.39 -18.52
N THR A 78 -14.20 -9.51 -18.86
CA THR A 78 -15.27 -10.11 -18.07
C THR A 78 -14.73 -10.82 -16.81
N LEU A 79 -15.59 -11.03 -15.81
CA LEU A 79 -15.21 -11.74 -14.58
C LEU A 79 -14.67 -13.15 -14.85
N GLU A 80 -15.21 -13.85 -15.85
CA GLU A 80 -14.76 -15.20 -16.24
C GLU A 80 -13.36 -15.18 -16.87
N GLU A 81 -13.07 -14.19 -17.71
CA GLU A 81 -11.75 -14.03 -18.33
C GLU A 81 -10.68 -13.69 -17.29
N VAL A 82 -11.03 -12.86 -16.30
CA VAL A 82 -10.12 -12.53 -15.18
C VAL A 82 -9.90 -13.75 -14.28
N ALA A 83 -10.94 -14.54 -13.98
CA ALA A 83 -10.82 -15.77 -13.21
C ALA A 83 -9.88 -16.77 -13.89
N LYS A 84 -10.07 -17.03 -15.20
CA LYS A 84 -9.22 -17.94 -15.98
C LYS A 84 -7.74 -17.55 -16.03
N ARG A 85 -7.42 -16.27 -15.85
CA ARG A 85 -6.03 -15.78 -15.88
C ARG A 85 -5.38 -15.77 -14.48
N LEU A 86 -6.17 -15.86 -13.42
CA LEU A 86 -5.72 -15.86 -12.03
C LEU A 86 -5.61 -17.25 -11.40
N ASP A 87 -6.27 -18.26 -11.98
CA ASP A 87 -6.04 -19.69 -11.72
C ASP A 87 -4.63 -20.13 -12.19
#